data_AF-A0A7K1Z4T7-F1
#
_entry.id   AF-A0A7K1Z4T7-F1
#
_cell.length_a   1.000
_cell.length_b   1.000
_cell.length_c   1.000
_cell.angle_alpha   90.00
_cell.angle_beta   90.00
_cell.angle_gamma   90.00
#
_symmetry.space_group_name_H-M   'P 1'
#
loop_
_entity.id
_entity.type
_entity.pdbx_description
1 polymer ?
#
loop_
_entity_poly.entity_id
_entity_poly.type
_entity_poly.pdbx_seq_one_letter_code
_entity_poly.pdbx_strand_id
1 'polypeptide(L)'
;MKSLSTSTLPVAARKALAKLGADITVARKKRRISTASMAERAFLSRSTLARIEKGDPTVSMGAYLSVLAILGLAQHFGQVADRTNDTLGLDLDEDRLPKRIRSGSQIKMRP
;
A
#
# COMPACT_ATOMS: atom_id res chain seq x y z
N MET A 1 -18.40 -10.99 13.11
CA MET A 1 -17.38 -12.03 13.38
C MET A 1 -15.99 -11.38 13.29
N LYS A 2 -15.16 -11.50 14.33
CA LYS A 2 -13.75 -11.05 14.26
C LYS A 2 -12.95 -12.12 13.50
N SER A 3 -12.29 -11.77 12.41
CA SER A 3 -11.46 -12.72 11.66
C SER A 3 -10.17 -13.01 12.43
N LEU A 4 -9.67 -14.24 12.32
CA LEU A 4 -8.37 -14.65 12.87
C LEU A 4 -7.23 -13.74 12.37
N SER A 5 -7.35 -13.24 11.14
CA SER A 5 -6.40 -12.31 10.53
C SER A 5 -6.30 -10.97 11.26
N THR A 6 -7.37 -10.51 11.92
CA THR A 6 -7.37 -9.21 12.62
C THR A 6 -6.88 -9.33 14.07
N SER A 7 -7.15 -10.44 14.74
CA SER A 7 -6.67 -10.71 16.11
C SER A 7 -5.18 -11.03 16.16
N THR A 8 -4.63 -11.64 15.11
CA THR A 8 -3.26 -12.16 15.06
C THR A 8 -2.38 -11.39 14.08
N LEU A 9 -2.58 -10.07 13.99
CA LEU A 9 -1.74 -9.23 13.13
C LEU A 9 -0.30 -9.16 13.68
N PRO A 10 0.74 -9.47 12.87
CA PRO A 10 2.13 -9.35 13.30
C PRO A 10 2.46 -7.94 13.82
N VAL A 11 3.38 -7.85 14.78
CA VAL A 11 3.74 -6.56 15.42
C VAL A 11 4.19 -5.52 14.39
N ALA A 12 4.99 -5.93 13.40
CA ALA A 12 5.45 -5.06 12.33
C ALA A 12 4.28 -4.49 11.50
N ALA A 13 3.34 -5.34 11.09
CA ALA A 13 2.14 -4.92 10.36
C ALA A 13 1.25 -3.98 11.19
N ARG A 14 1.09 -4.25 12.49
CA ARG A 14 0.32 -3.38 13.39
C ARG A 14 0.97 -2.00 13.55
N LYS A 15 2.30 -1.95 13.66
CA LYS A 15 3.06 -0.68 13.70
C LYS A 15 2.93 0.09 12.38
N ALA A 16 3.03 -0.60 11.24
CA ALA A 16 2.86 0.02 9.93
C ALA A 16 1.46 0.63 9.78
N LEU A 17 0.41 -0.08 10.22
CA LEU A 17 -0.96 0.42 10.14
C LEU A 17 -1.21 1.60 11.10
N ALA A 18 -0.67 1.55 12.32
CA ALA A 18 -0.73 2.68 13.26
C ALA A 18 -0.03 3.92 12.72
N LYS A 19 1.15 3.76 12.08
CA LYS A 19 1.85 4.84 11.40
C LYS A 19 1.00 5.41 10.26
N LEU A 20 0.42 4.55 9.41
CA LEU A 20 -0.46 4.99 8.33
C LEU A 20 -1.63 5.84 8.85
N GLY A 21 -2.30 5.41 9.92
CA GLY A 21 -3.38 6.19 10.54
C GLY A 21 -2.92 7.57 11.06
N ALA A 22 -1.75 7.62 11.70
CA ALA A 22 -1.14 8.87 12.15
C ALA A 22 -0.82 9.81 10.99
N ASP A 23 -0.25 9.28 9.90
CA ASP A 23 0.08 10.03 8.70
C ASP A 23 -1.19 10.56 8.00
N ILE A 24 -2.25 9.76 7.93
CA ILE A 24 -3.57 10.19 7.44
C ILE A 24 -4.09 11.37 8.27
N THR A 25 -3.96 11.32 9.59
CA THR A 25 -4.39 12.39 10.50
C THR A 25 -3.62 13.69 10.20
N VAL A 26 -2.30 13.60 10.07
CA VAL A 26 -1.44 14.75 9.74
C VAL A 26 -1.79 15.30 8.36
N ALA A 27 -1.93 14.43 7.36
CA ALA A 27 -2.29 14.77 5.99
C ALA A 27 -3.63 15.50 5.91
N ARG A 28 -4.64 15.05 6.66
CA ARG A 28 -5.95 15.70 6.76
C ARG A 28 -5.85 17.08 7.39
N LYS A 29 -5.16 17.20 8.53
CA LYS A 29 -4.96 18.48 9.24
C LYS A 29 -4.22 19.50 8.39
N LYS A 30 -3.14 19.10 7.71
CA LYS A 30 -2.37 19.96 6.78
C LYS A 30 -3.24 20.55 5.66
N ARG A 31 -4.26 19.78 5.20
CA ARG A 31 -5.23 20.22 4.19
C ARG A 31 -6.45 20.96 4.76
N ARG A 32 -6.47 21.23 6.08
CA ARG A 32 -7.57 21.89 6.80
C ARG A 32 -8.93 21.21 6.62
N ILE A 33 -8.95 19.88 6.46
CA ILE A 33 -10.20 19.12 6.32
C ILE A 33 -10.68 18.69 7.72
N SER A 34 -11.88 19.07 8.10
CA SER A 34 -12.46 18.64 9.37
C SER A 34 -12.78 17.14 9.37
N THR A 35 -12.82 16.51 10.55
CA THR A 35 -13.20 15.10 10.67
C THR A 35 -14.59 14.85 10.11
N ALA A 36 -15.53 15.79 10.34
CA ALA A 36 -16.89 15.70 9.80
C ALA A 36 -16.89 15.74 8.26
N SER A 37 -16.22 16.72 7.66
CA SER A 37 -16.20 16.87 6.20
C SER A 37 -15.44 15.73 5.52
N MET A 38 -14.36 15.22 6.11
CA MET A 38 -13.65 14.05 5.57
C MET A 38 -14.55 12.80 5.61
N ALA A 39 -15.21 12.55 6.74
CA ALA A 39 -16.10 11.40 6.89
C ALA A 39 -17.25 11.44 5.86
N GLU A 40 -17.86 12.61 5.68
CA GLU A 40 -18.90 12.84 4.68
C GLU A 40 -18.40 12.61 3.24
N ARG A 41 -17.28 13.21 2.85
CA ARG A 41 -16.67 13.01 1.51
C ARG A 41 -16.29 11.56 1.24
N ALA A 42 -15.94 10.81 2.28
CA ALA A 42 -15.58 9.40 2.19
C ALA A 42 -16.79 8.45 2.26
N PHE A 43 -18.01 8.97 2.46
CA PHE A 43 -19.21 8.19 2.75
C PHE A 43 -19.05 7.26 3.98
N LEU A 44 -18.37 7.76 5.03
CA LEU A 44 -18.08 7.06 6.26
C LEU A 44 -18.70 7.74 7.48
N SER A 45 -18.91 6.97 8.55
CA SER A 45 -19.20 7.56 9.86
C SER A 45 -17.96 8.22 10.46
N ARG A 46 -18.14 9.24 11.30
CA ARG A 46 -17.04 9.86 12.08
C ARG A 46 -16.29 8.82 12.93
N SER A 47 -17.01 7.82 13.46
CA SER A 47 -16.42 6.72 14.22
C SER A 47 -15.52 5.84 13.37
N THR A 48 -15.86 5.60 12.10
CA THR A 48 -15.03 4.82 11.19
C THR A 48 -13.79 5.61 10.78
N LEU A 49 -13.91 6.90 10.49
CA LEU A 49 -12.75 7.76 10.23
C LEU A 49 -11.80 7.79 11.44
N ALA A 50 -12.32 7.90 12.66
CA ALA A 50 -11.50 7.88 13.87
C ALA A 50 -10.74 6.55 14.07
N ARG A 51 -11.32 5.42 13.65
CA ARG A 51 -10.65 4.11 13.66
C ARG A 51 -9.56 4.03 12.57
N ILE A 52 -9.81 4.57 11.39
CA ILE A 52 -8.81 4.71 10.31
C ILE A 52 -7.60 5.52 10.79
N GLU A 53 -7.84 6.67 11.42
CA GLU A 53 -6.79 7.54 11.96
C GLU A 53 -5.98 6.88 13.08
N LYS A 54 -6.52 5.84 13.73
CA LYS A 54 -5.81 5.02 14.72
C LYS A 54 -5.11 3.80 14.10
N GLY A 55 -5.29 3.53 12.81
CA GLY A 55 -4.76 2.34 12.16
C GLY A 55 -5.44 1.06 12.63
N ASP A 56 -6.76 1.08 12.82
CA ASP A 56 -7.53 -0.10 13.20
C ASP A 56 -7.59 -1.12 12.03
N PRO A 57 -7.07 -2.35 12.21
CA PRO A 57 -7.07 -3.39 11.17
C PRO A 57 -8.45 -4.00 10.90
N THR A 58 -9.47 -3.71 11.73
CA THR A 58 -10.84 -4.17 11.50
C THR A 58 -11.57 -3.32 10.45
N VAL A 59 -11.04 -2.15 10.11
CA VAL A 59 -11.64 -1.28 9.08
C VAL A 59 -11.29 -1.83 7.70
N SER A 60 -12.26 -1.87 6.80
CA SER A 60 -12.06 -2.41 5.46
C SER A 60 -11.00 -1.60 4.70
N MET A 61 -10.23 -2.30 3.85
CA MET A 61 -9.22 -1.67 2.99
C MET A 61 -9.86 -0.62 2.07
N GLY A 62 -11.07 -0.86 1.57
CA GLY A 62 -11.82 0.10 0.76
C GLY A 62 -12.05 1.42 1.48
N ALA A 63 -12.35 1.40 2.79
CA ALA A 63 -12.55 2.63 3.57
C ALA A 63 -11.24 3.41 3.74
N TYR A 64 -10.10 2.73 3.96
CA TYR A 64 -8.78 3.37 3.93
C TYR A 64 -8.51 4.03 2.57
N LEU A 65 -8.76 3.31 1.48
CA LEU A 65 -8.55 3.81 0.12
C LEU A 65 -9.44 5.02 -0.20
N SER A 66 -10.70 5.05 0.23
CA SER A 66 -11.58 6.22 0.08
C SER A 66 -10.99 7.46 0.74
N VAL A 67 -10.46 7.33 1.95
CA VAL A 67 -9.81 8.45 2.66
C VAL A 67 -8.52 8.87 1.95
N LEU A 68 -7.69 7.92 1.52
CA LEU A 68 -6.47 8.21 0.77
C LEU A 68 -6.76 8.88 -0.57
N ALA A 69 -7.84 8.51 -1.26
CA ALA A 69 -8.26 9.13 -2.51
C ALA A 69 -8.60 10.61 -2.32
N ILE A 70 -9.35 10.97 -1.27
CA ILE A 70 -9.67 12.37 -0.95
C ILE A 70 -8.41 13.17 -0.61
N LEU A 71 -7.41 12.53 0.01
CA LEU A 71 -6.13 13.14 0.29
C LEU A 71 -5.21 13.23 -0.93
N GLY A 72 -5.57 12.62 -2.07
CA GLY A 72 -4.72 12.55 -3.25
C GLY A 72 -3.54 11.58 -3.11
N LEU A 73 -3.65 10.59 -2.23
CA LEU A 73 -2.60 9.63 -1.88
C LEU A 73 -2.88 8.20 -2.37
N ALA A 74 -4.00 7.96 -3.05
CA ALA A 74 -4.38 6.62 -3.51
C ALA A 74 -3.36 5.99 -4.48
N GLN A 75 -2.71 6.80 -5.33
CA GLN A 75 -1.71 6.31 -6.30
C GLN A 75 -0.50 5.67 -5.59
N HIS A 76 -0.07 6.22 -4.47
CA HIS A 76 1.03 5.66 -3.68
C HIS A 76 0.71 4.28 -3.10
N PHE A 77 -0.58 3.97 -2.88
CA PHE A 77 -0.97 2.65 -2.42
C PHE A 77 -0.74 1.58 -3.48
N GLY A 78 -0.94 1.90 -4.76
CA GLY A 78 -0.61 1.01 -5.88
C GLY A 78 0.89 0.69 -6.00
N GLN A 79 1.75 1.52 -5.40
CA GLN A 79 3.20 1.37 -5.46
C GLN A 79 3.77 0.47 -4.34
N VAL A 80 2.96 0.07 -3.36
CA VAL A 80 3.42 -0.70 -2.18
C VAL A 80 4.03 -2.05 -2.55
N ALA A 81 3.57 -2.64 -3.65
CA ALA A 81 4.10 -3.90 -4.20
C ALA A 81 4.56 -3.71 -5.66
N ASP A 82 5.02 -2.50 -6.01
CA ASP A 82 5.63 -2.27 -7.32
C ASP A 82 6.89 -3.12 -7.45
N ARG A 83 6.96 -3.92 -8.52
CA ARG A 83 8.09 -4.82 -8.82
C ARG A 83 9.42 -4.09 -8.88
N THR A 84 9.40 -2.83 -9.33
CA THR A 84 10.61 -2.01 -9.41
C THR A 84 11.17 -1.61 -8.04
N ASN A 85 10.35 -1.67 -6.99
CA ASN A 85 10.72 -1.33 -5.62
C ASN A 85 10.86 -2.58 -4.71
N ASP A 86 10.62 -3.79 -5.24
CA ASP A 86 10.75 -5.04 -4.51
C ASP A 86 12.19 -5.57 -4.62
N THR A 87 13.05 -5.10 -3.72
CA THR A 87 14.48 -5.47 -3.69
C THR A 87 14.69 -6.98 -3.58
N LEU A 88 13.87 -7.66 -2.76
CA LEU A 88 13.95 -9.12 -2.63
C LEU A 88 13.57 -9.82 -3.94
N GLY A 89 12.54 -9.31 -4.63
CA GLY A 89 12.17 -9.79 -5.96
C GLY A 89 13.30 -9.63 -6.99
N LEU A 90 14.00 -8.49 -6.97
CA LEU A 90 15.14 -8.23 -7.84
C LEU A 90 16.31 -9.19 -7.56
N ASP A 91 16.63 -9.41 -6.29
CA ASP A 91 17.71 -10.35 -5.88
C ASP A 91 17.40 -11.79 -6.33
N LEU A 92 16.13 -12.22 -6.22
CA LEU A 92 15.70 -13.55 -6.69
C LEU A 92 15.75 -13.70 -8.22
N ASP A 93 15.58 -12.61 -8.97
CA ASP A 93 15.73 -12.61 -10.43
C ASP A 93 17.20 -12.65 -10.85
N GLU A 94 18.11 -12.08 -10.06
CA GLU A 94 19.56 -12.19 -10.28
C GLU A 94 20.05 -13.63 -10.09
N ASP A 95 19.54 -14.34 -9.08
CA ASP A 95 19.81 -15.78 -8.88
C ASP A 95 19.31 -16.68 -10.03
N ARG A 96 18.38 -16.18 -10.86
CA ARG A 96 17.84 -16.88 -12.04
C ARG A 96 18.60 -16.60 -13.33
N LEU A 97 19.68 -15.81 -13.28
CA LEU A 97 20.49 -15.54 -14.47
C LEU A 97 20.99 -16.84 -15.12
N PRO A 98 20.84 -17.00 -16.45
CA PRO A 98 21.32 -18.18 -17.13
C PRO A 98 22.85 -18.28 -16.99
N LYS A 99 23.34 -19.35 -16.36
CA LYS A 99 24.78 -19.62 -16.15
C LYS A 99 25.61 -19.63 -17.45
N ARG A 100 24.97 -19.75 -18.61
CA ARG A 100 25.61 -19.68 -19.92
C ARG A 100 24.62 -19.21 -20.99
N ILE A 101 24.85 -18.04 -21.56
CA ILE A 101 24.14 -17.58 -22.75
C ILE A 101 24.81 -18.26 -23.95
N ARG A 102 24.10 -19.18 -24.62
CA ARG A 102 24.54 -19.71 -25.92
C ARG A 102 24.12 -18.71 -26.99
N SER A 103 25.08 -18.00 -27.57
CA SER A 103 24.86 -17.24 -28.80
C SER A 103 24.44 -18.21 -29.89
N GLY A 104 23.14 -18.25 -30.20
CA GLY A 104 22.65 -18.99 -31.35
C GLY A 104 23.30 -18.41 -32.60
N SER A 105 24.05 -19.27 -33.31
CA SER A 105 24.56 -19.13 -34.68
C SER A 105 24.47 -17.73 -35.28
N GLN A 106 25.63 -17.12 -35.54
CA GLN A 106 25.77 -15.99 -36.47
C GLN A 106 24.80 -16.16 -37.65
N ILE A 107 23.81 -15.27 -37.73
CA ILE A 107 23.00 -15.13 -38.95
C ILE A 107 23.97 -14.66 -40.01
N LYS A 108 24.40 -15.59 -40.86
CA LYS A 108 25.31 -15.38 -41.97
C LYS A 108 24.60 -14.44 -42.94
N MET A 109 24.84 -13.13 -42.84
CA MET A 109 24.54 -12.16 -43.89
C MET A 109 25.26 -12.65 -45.15
N ARG A 110 24.49 -13.12 -46.13
CA ARG A 110 25.00 -13.39 -47.48
C ARG A 110 24.85 -12.09 -48.29
N PRO A 111 25.84 -11.76 -49.15
CA PRO A 111 25.86 -10.52 -49.92
C PRO A 111 24.74 -10.46 -50.96
#